data_AF-A0A849UZJ1-F1
#
_entry.id   AF-A0A849UZJ1-F1
#
_cell.length_a   1.000
_cell.length_b   1.000
_cell.length_c   1.000
_cell.angle_alpha   90.00
_cell.angle_beta   90.00
_cell.angle_gamma   90.00
#
_symmetry.space_group_name_H-M   'P 1'
#
loop_
_entity.id
_entity.type
_entity.pdbx_description
1 polymer ?
#
loop_
_entity_poly.entity_id
_entity_poly.type
_entity_poly.pdbx_seq_one_letter_code
_entity_poly.pdbx_strand_id
1 'polypeptide(L)'
;MSINYCFAFIGGYFKHLNWLLLSVLISLIWAGEAVAFTLDVKVIGGVGGHVASDQGIKECFSNCTLHTTPGTFVNLLAIPDKGYRFLSWQDACANTTGSLCTLRSVDNAKLSARFAKIDKPQPQTKVLLLLHDEGERHWVWNEFVAQYFDNQCPTIYGGVVLGEDSANSHNHVHCYRIKFGYYRLLNLGQQNTYDNNIVQVNELASTEQLADEVKAAVIGILNRHNNLNLMLIGHEGAAIVAESFLTSNIAKSSAIIGLLKLKSTGQDNLYTDLNSTPTSFDDTTVFKLNAGPQQVGKISAALAQMDDFWWLSRW
;
A
#
# COMPACT_ATOMS: atom_id res chain seq x y z
N MET A 1 23.63 39.27 7.89
CA MET A 1 23.30 40.62 7.38
C MET A 1 22.22 41.17 8.29
N SER A 2 22.61 41.92 9.32
CA SER A 2 21.69 42.42 10.36
C SER A 2 21.05 43.71 9.87
N ILE A 3 19.72 43.75 9.82
CA ILE A 3 18.98 44.96 9.50
C ILE A 3 18.41 45.52 10.81
N ASN A 4 19.07 46.56 11.30
CA ASN A 4 18.54 47.48 12.31
C ASN A 4 17.47 48.35 11.65
N TYR A 5 16.28 48.45 12.24
CA TYR A 5 15.35 49.55 11.93
C TYR A 5 15.19 50.48 13.13
N CYS A 6 15.43 51.75 12.82
CA CYS A 6 15.42 52.90 13.68
C CYS A 6 13.96 53.26 14.04
N PHE A 7 13.64 53.33 15.34
CA PHE A 7 12.38 53.92 15.79
C PHE A 7 12.54 55.44 15.85
N ALA A 8 11.94 56.13 14.88
CA ALA A 8 11.66 57.56 14.99
C ALA A 8 10.14 57.74 15.05
N PHE A 9 9.61 58.13 16.21
CA PHE A 9 8.23 58.59 16.33
C PHE A 9 8.22 60.03 16.84
N ILE A 10 7.80 60.92 15.94
CA ILE A 10 7.45 62.32 16.17
C ILE A 10 6.22 62.35 17.07
N GLY A 11 6.27 63.15 18.14
CA GLY A 11 5.13 63.40 19.03
C GLY A 11 4.08 64.30 18.37
N GLY A 12 2.81 64.07 18.72
CA GLY A 12 1.74 65.04 18.45
C GLY A 12 0.35 64.44 18.29
N TYR A 13 -0.44 64.51 19.37
CA TYR A 13 -1.90 64.70 19.41
C TYR A 13 -2.80 63.91 18.45
N PHE A 14 -3.24 62.71 18.86
CA PHE A 14 -4.60 62.24 18.59
C PHE A 14 -5.10 61.42 19.79
N LYS A 15 -5.89 62.07 20.66
CA LYS A 15 -6.70 61.39 21.69
C LYS A 15 -8.00 60.93 21.02
N HIS A 16 -8.35 59.66 21.22
CA HIS A 16 -9.60 58.98 20.80
C HIS A 16 -9.65 58.33 19.40
N LEU A 17 -8.61 57.59 19.01
CA LEU A 17 -8.77 56.51 18.03
C LEU A 17 -8.73 55.15 18.74
N ASN A 18 -9.81 54.38 18.56
CA ASN A 18 -10.13 53.13 19.25
C ASN A 18 -9.02 52.06 19.03
N TRP A 19 -8.14 51.87 20.02
CA TRP A 19 -7.02 50.92 19.95
C TRP A 19 -7.44 49.45 19.71
N LEU A 20 -8.71 49.12 19.92
CA LEU A 20 -9.27 47.80 19.62
C LEU A 20 -9.46 47.52 18.13
N LEU A 21 -9.57 48.55 17.27
CA LEU A 21 -9.68 48.34 15.82
C LEU A 21 -8.32 48.13 15.15
N LEU A 22 -7.24 48.72 15.69
CA LEU A 22 -5.89 48.52 15.17
C LEU A 22 -5.35 47.13 15.50
N SER A 23 -5.67 46.58 16.69
CA SER A 23 -5.27 45.22 17.06
C SER A 23 -5.99 44.17 16.21
N VAL A 24 -7.27 44.37 15.89
CA VAL A 24 -8.02 43.45 15.00
C VAL A 24 -7.52 43.54 13.55
N LEU A 25 -7.11 44.71 13.07
CA LEU A 25 -6.52 44.88 11.74
C LEU A 25 -5.09 44.33 11.63
N ILE A 26 -4.30 44.34 12.70
CA ILE A 26 -2.94 43.77 12.73
C ILE A 26 -2.97 42.23 12.87
N SER A 27 -4.03 41.65 13.45
CA SER A 27 -4.21 40.19 13.48
C SER A 27 -4.62 39.58 12.13
N LEU A 28 -5.05 40.40 11.15
CA LEU A 28 -5.52 39.94 9.84
C LEU A 28 -4.43 39.84 8.76
N ILE A 29 -3.18 40.16 9.05
CA ILE A 29 -2.12 40.26 8.02
C ILE A 29 -0.88 39.43 8.38
N TRP A 30 -1.00 38.21 8.89
CA TRP A 30 0.13 37.25 8.86
C TRP A 30 -0.37 35.80 8.76
N ALA A 31 -1.37 35.54 7.92
CA ALA A 31 -1.47 34.22 7.31
C ALA A 31 -0.47 34.22 6.14
N GLY A 32 0.78 33.86 6.40
CA GLY A 32 1.74 33.61 5.33
C GLY A 32 1.15 32.55 4.41
N GLU A 33 0.99 32.88 3.13
CA GLU A 33 0.50 31.93 2.13
C GLU A 33 1.47 30.74 2.12
N ALA A 34 0.98 29.56 2.52
CA ALA A 34 1.80 28.36 2.55
C ALA A 34 2.25 28.08 1.11
N VAL A 35 3.54 28.21 0.83
CA VAL A 35 4.10 27.85 -0.47
C VAL A 35 3.82 26.36 -0.70
N ALA A 36 3.09 26.04 -1.76
CA ALA A 36 2.82 24.67 -2.18
C ALA A 36 3.50 24.42 -3.53
N PHE A 37 4.03 23.21 -3.70
CA PHE A 37 4.50 22.76 -5.02
C PHE A 37 3.35 22.12 -5.78
N THR A 38 3.46 22.12 -7.11
CA THR A 38 2.50 21.47 -8.01
C THR A 38 3.10 20.21 -8.59
N LEU A 39 2.35 19.12 -8.52
CA LEU A 39 2.67 17.86 -9.16
C LEU A 39 1.67 17.59 -10.28
N ASP A 40 2.11 17.73 -11.53
CA ASP A 40 1.27 17.43 -12.70
C ASP A 40 1.34 15.92 -12.97
N VAL A 41 0.21 15.24 -12.73
CA VAL A 41 0.06 13.81 -12.95
C VAL A 41 -0.68 13.57 -14.24
N LYS A 42 -0.09 12.74 -15.09
CA LYS A 42 -0.65 12.34 -16.38
C LYS A 42 -0.89 10.85 -16.43
N VAL A 43 -2.10 10.46 -16.82
CA VAL A 43 -2.42 9.06 -17.17
C VAL A 43 -2.28 8.89 -18.68
N ILE A 44 -1.31 8.08 -19.11
CA ILE A 44 -1.02 7.80 -20.53
C ILE A 44 -1.60 6.45 -20.92
N GLY A 45 -2.31 6.42 -22.06
CA GLY A 45 -2.99 5.24 -22.58
C GLY A 45 -4.52 5.29 -22.49
N GLY A 46 -5.10 6.38 -21.96
CA GLY A 46 -6.55 6.55 -21.78
C GLY A 46 -7.10 5.80 -20.56
N VAL A 47 -8.42 5.58 -20.53
CA VAL A 47 -9.31 4.99 -19.48
C VAL A 47 -8.95 3.57 -18.97
N GLY A 48 -7.67 3.22 -18.91
CA GLY A 48 -7.17 1.91 -18.52
C GLY A 48 -6.57 1.84 -17.11
N GLY A 49 -6.72 2.91 -16.32
CA GLY A 49 -6.18 3.00 -14.99
C GLY A 49 -6.22 4.43 -14.45
N HIS A 50 -5.82 4.55 -13.19
CA HIS A 50 -5.74 5.82 -12.47
C HIS A 50 -4.56 5.81 -11.50
N VAL A 51 -4.19 6.99 -11.01
CA VAL A 51 -3.16 7.13 -9.97
C VAL A 51 -3.84 7.55 -8.67
N ALA A 52 -3.64 6.77 -7.60
CA ALA A 52 -4.05 7.13 -6.26
C ALA A 52 -2.91 7.86 -5.53
N SER A 53 -3.23 8.87 -4.72
CA SER A 53 -2.27 9.60 -3.88
C SER A 53 -2.73 9.69 -2.44
N ASP A 54 -1.75 9.71 -1.53
CA ASP A 54 -1.94 10.01 -0.11
C ASP A 54 -1.96 11.51 0.21
N GLN A 55 -1.77 12.39 -0.78
CA GLN A 55 -1.77 13.85 -0.63
C GLN A 55 -2.68 14.51 -1.66
N GLY A 56 -3.37 15.60 -1.27
CA GLY A 56 -4.18 16.39 -2.20
C GLY A 56 -5.36 15.61 -2.79
N ILE A 57 -5.45 15.57 -4.13
CA ILE A 57 -6.47 14.78 -4.83
C ILE A 57 -6.16 13.29 -4.67
N LYS A 58 -7.06 12.55 -4.01
CA LYS A 58 -6.85 11.13 -3.69
C LYS A 58 -6.78 10.22 -4.91
N GLU A 59 -7.50 10.53 -5.99
CA GLU A 59 -7.51 9.72 -7.22
C GLU A 59 -7.48 10.58 -8.48
N CYS A 60 -6.60 10.22 -9.41
CA CYS A 60 -6.36 10.92 -10.67
C CYS A 60 -6.62 9.98 -11.85
N PHE A 61 -7.79 10.13 -12.48
CA PHE A 61 -8.24 9.31 -13.61
C PHE A 61 -7.80 9.83 -14.98
N SER A 62 -7.27 11.05 -15.04
CA SER A 62 -6.81 11.69 -16.27
C SER A 62 -5.63 12.61 -15.95
N ASN A 63 -5.55 13.79 -16.57
CA ASN A 63 -4.56 14.78 -16.16
C ASN A 63 -5.09 15.52 -14.93
N CYS A 64 -4.32 15.55 -13.86
CA CYS A 64 -4.64 16.34 -12.67
C CYS A 64 -3.39 17.04 -12.14
N THR A 65 -3.59 18.10 -11.38
CA THR A 65 -2.53 18.79 -10.66
C THR A 65 -2.79 18.62 -9.17
N LEU A 66 -1.81 18.07 -8.45
CA LEU A 66 -1.85 17.93 -7.00
C LEU A 66 -1.04 19.05 -6.38
N HIS A 67 -1.51 19.57 -5.25
CA HIS A 67 -0.76 20.50 -4.43
C HIS A 67 -0.10 19.75 -3.29
N THR A 68 1.20 19.92 -3.16
CA THR A 68 2.02 19.17 -2.20
C THR A 68 2.72 20.13 -1.27
N THR A 69 2.76 19.76 0.01
CA THR A 69 3.51 20.52 1.01
C THR A 69 5.01 20.39 0.73
N PRO A 70 5.80 21.47 0.74
CA PRO A 70 7.24 21.38 0.59
C PRO A 70 7.89 20.49 1.65
N GLY A 71 8.85 19.67 1.23
CA GLY A 71 9.62 18.78 2.08
C GLY A 71 8.94 17.44 2.42
N THR A 72 7.65 17.27 2.14
CA THR A 72 6.94 16.00 2.41
C THR A 72 7.18 14.96 1.32
N PHE A 73 7.00 13.69 1.66
CA PHE A 73 6.91 12.63 0.67
C PHE A 73 5.47 12.52 0.16
N VAL A 74 5.35 12.26 -1.14
CA VAL A 74 4.09 12.01 -1.83
C VAL A 74 4.16 10.59 -2.35
N ASN A 75 3.21 9.77 -1.94
CA ASN A 75 3.10 8.39 -2.37
C ASN A 75 2.03 8.29 -3.45
N LEU A 76 2.39 7.63 -4.54
CA LEU A 76 1.57 7.49 -5.74
C LEU A 76 1.51 6.02 -6.15
N LEU A 77 0.29 5.52 -6.28
CA LEU A 77 0.04 4.15 -6.69
C LEU A 77 -0.68 4.14 -8.05
N ALA A 78 -0.04 3.57 -9.06
CA ALA A 78 -0.65 3.35 -10.36
C ALA A 78 -1.54 2.10 -10.31
N ILE A 79 -2.85 2.30 -10.44
CA ILE A 79 -3.88 1.28 -10.35
C ILE A 79 -4.43 1.02 -11.75
N PRO A 80 -4.18 -0.18 -12.34
CA PRO A 80 -4.80 -0.54 -13.61
C PRO A 80 -6.29 -0.84 -13.42
N ASP A 81 -7.11 -0.42 -14.37
CA ASP A 81 -8.51 -0.81 -14.43
C ASP A 81 -8.64 -2.24 -15.00
N LYS A 82 -9.81 -2.86 -14.85
CA LYS A 82 -10.06 -4.23 -15.34
C LYS A 82 -9.76 -4.35 -16.84
N GLY A 83 -8.97 -5.36 -17.21
CA GLY A 83 -8.56 -5.59 -18.60
C GLY A 83 -7.36 -4.75 -19.05
N TYR A 84 -6.71 -4.04 -18.12
CA TYR A 84 -5.48 -3.30 -18.34
C TYR A 84 -4.38 -3.75 -17.39
N ARG A 85 -3.14 -3.36 -17.70
CA ARG A 85 -1.97 -3.57 -16.87
C ARG A 85 -1.13 -2.31 -16.77
N PHE A 86 -0.44 -2.15 -15.66
CA PHE A 86 0.55 -1.10 -15.47
C PHE A 86 1.82 -1.45 -16.26
N LEU A 87 2.38 -0.49 -16.99
CA LEU A 87 3.61 -0.69 -17.77
C LEU A 87 4.83 -0.09 -17.07
N SER A 88 4.77 1.21 -16.80
CA SER A 88 5.89 1.95 -16.24
C SER A 88 5.46 3.33 -15.79
N TRP A 89 6.27 3.90 -14.92
CA TRP A 89 6.29 5.32 -14.67
C TRP A 89 7.16 6.06 -15.70
N GLN A 90 7.00 7.37 -15.80
CA GLN A 90 7.86 8.29 -16.55
C GLN A 90 8.12 9.57 -15.74
N ASP A 91 9.00 10.41 -16.28
CA ASP A 91 9.41 11.70 -15.71
C ASP A 91 9.94 11.55 -14.27
N ALA A 92 9.38 12.25 -13.27
CA ALA A 92 9.88 12.22 -11.89
C ALA A 92 9.92 10.80 -11.28
N CYS A 93 9.08 9.89 -11.78
CA CYS A 93 9.02 8.49 -11.33
C CYS A 93 9.71 7.50 -12.29
N ALA A 94 10.47 7.94 -13.31
CA ALA A 94 10.97 7.07 -14.37
C ALA A 94 11.87 5.90 -13.89
N ASN A 95 12.55 6.05 -12.75
CA ASN A 95 13.42 5.01 -12.17
C ASN A 95 12.68 4.03 -11.24
N THR A 96 11.36 4.16 -11.14
CA THR A 96 10.51 3.28 -10.34
C THR A 96 10.07 2.08 -11.16
N THR A 97 10.45 0.88 -10.73
CA THR A 97 10.09 -0.39 -11.40
C THR A 97 8.69 -0.88 -11.03
N GLY A 98 8.22 -0.59 -9.83
CA GLY A 98 6.92 -1.04 -9.31
C GLY A 98 5.77 -0.07 -9.59
N SER A 99 4.55 -0.47 -9.23
CA SER A 99 3.38 0.41 -9.30
C SER A 99 3.38 1.50 -8.22
N LEU A 100 4.20 1.37 -7.18
CA LEU A 100 4.40 2.38 -6.15
C LEU A 100 5.55 3.30 -6.49
N CYS A 101 5.26 4.59 -6.65
CA CYS A 101 6.24 5.65 -6.73
C CYS A 101 6.14 6.56 -5.50
N THR A 102 7.28 6.87 -4.90
CA THR A 102 7.38 7.86 -3.83
C THR A 102 8.32 8.99 -4.25
N LEU A 103 7.85 10.23 -4.11
CA LEU A 103 8.60 11.43 -4.48
C LEU A 103 8.72 12.37 -3.28
N ARG A 104 9.88 13.02 -3.12
CA ARG A 104 10.01 14.14 -2.19
C ARG A 104 9.57 15.42 -2.89
N SER A 105 8.62 16.13 -2.29
CA SER A 105 8.09 17.41 -2.75
C SER A 105 9.13 18.51 -2.52
N VAL A 106 10.04 18.73 -3.47
CA VAL A 106 11.12 19.73 -3.39
C VAL A 106 10.99 20.87 -4.41
N ASP A 107 10.23 20.63 -5.48
CA ASP A 107 9.93 21.57 -6.55
C ASP A 107 8.65 21.16 -7.29
N ASN A 108 8.25 21.97 -8.28
CA ASN A 108 7.18 21.59 -9.19
C ASN A 108 7.68 20.48 -10.12
N ALA A 109 6.91 19.40 -10.22
CA ALA A 109 7.32 18.23 -10.99
C ALA A 109 6.19 17.70 -11.87
N LYS A 110 6.57 16.85 -12.82
CA LYS A 110 5.64 16.12 -13.70
C LYS A 110 5.91 14.64 -13.57
N LEU A 111 4.85 13.84 -13.64
CA LEU A 111 4.94 12.40 -13.72
C LEU A 111 3.84 11.81 -14.59
N SER A 112 4.17 10.70 -15.23
CA SER A 112 3.21 9.98 -16.06
C SER A 112 3.14 8.50 -15.69
N ALA A 113 1.94 7.98 -15.49
CA ALA A 113 1.67 6.55 -15.37
C ALA A 113 1.24 6.00 -16.73
N ARG A 114 1.87 4.91 -17.20
CA ARG A 114 1.51 4.25 -18.45
C ARG A 114 0.75 2.97 -18.21
N PHE A 115 -0.38 2.83 -18.90
CA PHE A 115 -1.19 1.62 -18.90
C PHE A 115 -1.33 1.07 -20.32
N ALA A 116 -1.55 -0.23 -20.43
CA ALA A 116 -1.88 -0.89 -21.68
C ALA A 116 -3.00 -1.90 -21.50
N LYS A 117 -3.82 -2.03 -22.54
CA LYS A 117 -4.86 -3.06 -22.60
C LYS A 117 -4.21 -4.44 -22.61
N ILE A 118 -4.85 -5.40 -21.96
CA ILE A 118 -4.48 -6.81 -22.03
C ILE A 118 -5.08 -7.38 -23.31
N ASP A 119 -4.22 -7.70 -24.29
CA ASP A 119 -4.65 -8.16 -25.62
C ASP A 119 -5.15 -9.61 -25.62
N LYS A 120 -4.62 -10.45 -24.71
CA LYS A 120 -5.02 -11.85 -24.55
C LYS A 120 -5.05 -12.23 -23.07
N PRO A 121 -6.22 -12.67 -22.55
CA PRO A 121 -6.26 -13.26 -21.22
C PRO A 121 -5.44 -14.56 -21.23
N GLN A 122 -4.55 -14.69 -20.25
CA GLN A 122 -3.80 -15.90 -19.96
C GLN A 122 -4.75 -16.98 -19.40
N PRO A 123 -4.32 -18.26 -19.38
CA PRO A 123 -4.98 -19.28 -18.59
C PRO A 123 -5.16 -18.80 -17.14
N GLN A 124 -6.26 -19.21 -16.51
CA GLN A 124 -6.53 -18.83 -15.13
C GLN A 124 -5.46 -19.42 -14.21
N THR A 125 -4.65 -18.55 -13.59
CA THR A 125 -3.59 -18.94 -12.66
C THR A 125 -4.13 -19.00 -11.23
N LYS A 126 -3.73 -20.01 -10.46
CA LYS A 126 -4.00 -20.08 -9.01
C LYS A 126 -2.81 -19.49 -8.25
N VAL A 127 -3.06 -18.59 -7.31
CA VAL A 127 -2.00 -17.87 -6.60
C VAL A 127 -2.26 -17.80 -5.09
N LEU A 128 -1.21 -18.00 -4.29
CA LEU A 128 -1.16 -17.65 -2.88
C LEU A 128 -0.28 -16.41 -2.68
N LEU A 129 -0.79 -15.42 -1.95
CA LEU A 129 0.02 -14.30 -1.42
C LEU A 129 0.12 -14.40 0.10
N LEU A 130 1.34 -14.65 0.58
CA LEU A 130 1.66 -14.83 1.98
C LEU A 130 2.04 -13.48 2.62
N LEU A 131 1.28 -13.08 3.64
CA LEU A 131 1.41 -11.82 4.37
C LEU A 131 1.98 -12.06 5.77
N HIS A 132 3.12 -11.46 6.09
CA HIS A 132 3.72 -11.51 7.43
C HIS A 132 3.31 -10.28 8.26
N ASP A 133 3.42 -10.35 9.59
CA ASP A 133 3.11 -9.21 10.45
C ASP A 133 4.19 -8.10 10.37
N GLU A 134 3.86 -6.87 10.75
CA GLU A 134 4.73 -5.68 10.61
C GLU A 134 6.04 -5.78 11.44
N GLY A 135 6.03 -6.53 12.55
CA GLY A 135 7.22 -6.83 13.36
C GLY A 135 8.02 -8.04 12.88
N GLU A 136 7.44 -8.82 11.97
CA GLU A 136 8.04 -10.04 11.44
C GLU A 136 8.70 -9.80 10.10
N ARG A 137 9.36 -10.83 9.57
CA ARG A 137 9.97 -10.79 8.25
C ARG A 137 9.31 -11.84 7.35
N HIS A 138 9.34 -11.58 6.05
CA HIS A 138 8.84 -12.49 5.01
C HIS A 138 9.36 -13.94 5.11
N TRP A 139 10.50 -14.18 5.77
CA TRP A 139 11.05 -15.51 6.00
C TRP A 139 10.32 -16.34 7.07
N VAL A 140 9.33 -15.78 7.77
CA VAL A 140 8.44 -16.56 8.64
C VAL A 140 7.78 -17.70 7.86
N TRP A 141 7.60 -17.50 6.55
CA TRP A 141 7.03 -18.50 5.65
C TRP A 141 8.02 -19.55 5.13
N ASN A 142 9.31 -19.53 5.52
CA ASN A 142 10.32 -20.39 4.92
C ASN A 142 9.99 -21.89 5.06
N GLU A 143 9.56 -22.35 6.23
CA GLU A 143 9.20 -23.76 6.44
C GLU A 143 8.04 -24.19 5.54
N PHE A 144 6.99 -23.35 5.48
CA PHE A 144 5.84 -23.58 4.60
C PHE A 144 6.26 -23.62 3.12
N VAL A 145 7.08 -22.66 2.69
CA VAL A 145 7.57 -22.58 1.30
C VAL A 145 8.51 -23.74 0.97
N ALA A 146 9.35 -24.20 1.90
CA ALA A 146 10.23 -25.34 1.70
C ALA A 146 9.43 -26.62 1.46
N GLN A 147 8.37 -26.82 2.24
CA GLN A 147 7.54 -28.02 2.16
C GLN A 147 6.61 -28.04 0.94
N TYR A 148 6.03 -26.90 0.58
CA TYR A 148 4.97 -26.85 -0.42
C TYR A 148 5.38 -26.25 -1.76
N PHE A 149 6.53 -25.58 -1.83
CA PHE A 149 6.94 -24.88 -3.04
C PHE A 149 8.41 -25.09 -3.37
N ASP A 150 9.08 -26.09 -2.77
CA ASP A 150 10.50 -26.40 -3.01
C ASP A 150 11.42 -25.18 -2.85
N ASN A 151 11.13 -24.31 -1.88
CA ASN A 151 11.78 -23.00 -1.68
C ASN A 151 11.53 -21.94 -2.77
N GLN A 152 10.63 -22.20 -3.71
CA GLN A 152 10.31 -21.33 -4.85
C GLN A 152 9.04 -20.51 -4.58
N CYS A 153 9.23 -19.40 -3.88
CA CYS A 153 8.17 -18.42 -3.65
C CYS A 153 8.78 -17.01 -3.65
N PRO A 154 8.80 -16.32 -4.81
CA PRO A 154 9.43 -15.01 -4.93
C PRO A 154 8.85 -13.98 -3.95
N THR A 155 9.70 -13.04 -3.56
CA THR A 155 9.34 -11.96 -2.64
C THR A 155 8.86 -10.75 -3.43
N ILE A 156 7.82 -10.07 -2.97
CA ILE A 156 7.30 -8.84 -3.57
C ILE A 156 7.60 -7.66 -2.65
N TYR A 157 8.22 -6.61 -3.20
CA TYR A 157 8.54 -5.39 -2.49
C TYR A 157 8.18 -4.16 -3.33
N GLY A 158 7.36 -3.26 -2.80
CA GLY A 158 6.91 -2.07 -3.55
C GLY A 158 6.15 -2.39 -4.85
N GLY A 159 5.50 -3.56 -4.91
CA GLY A 159 4.86 -4.08 -6.12
C GLY A 159 5.79 -4.70 -7.16
N VAL A 160 7.10 -4.79 -6.87
CA VAL A 160 8.08 -5.47 -7.72
C VAL A 160 8.24 -6.91 -7.26
N VAL A 161 7.99 -7.87 -8.14
CA VAL A 161 8.28 -9.29 -7.89
C VAL A 161 9.77 -9.54 -8.08
N LEU A 162 10.44 -9.96 -6.99
CA LEU A 162 11.86 -10.26 -6.93
C LEU A 162 12.06 -11.78 -7.08
N GLY A 163 12.47 -12.19 -8.28
CA GLY A 163 12.69 -13.59 -8.65
C GLY A 163 11.80 -14.05 -9.79
N GLU A 164 12.02 -15.29 -10.23
CA GLU A 164 11.22 -15.93 -11.26
C GLU A 164 9.92 -16.48 -10.70
N ASP A 165 8.91 -16.56 -11.57
CA ASP A 165 7.67 -17.25 -11.21
C ASP A 165 7.94 -18.74 -11.10
N SER A 166 7.38 -19.34 -10.05
CA SER A 166 7.33 -20.78 -9.91
C SER A 166 5.97 -21.20 -9.42
N ALA A 167 5.55 -22.37 -9.89
CA ALA A 167 4.35 -23.05 -9.47
C ALA A 167 4.71 -24.37 -8.82
N ASN A 168 3.96 -24.76 -7.78
CA ASN A 168 4.03 -26.10 -7.24
C ASN A 168 3.75 -27.13 -8.35
N SER A 169 4.61 -28.15 -8.43
CA SER A 169 4.61 -29.15 -9.50
C SER A 169 3.39 -30.09 -9.51
N HIS A 170 2.72 -30.23 -8.37
CA HIS A 170 1.56 -31.11 -8.19
C HIS A 170 0.26 -30.39 -8.52
N ASN A 171 0.10 -29.15 -8.04
CA ASN A 171 -1.19 -28.45 -8.08
C ASN A 171 -1.18 -27.17 -8.95
N HIS A 172 -0.03 -26.81 -9.53
CA HIS A 172 0.17 -25.64 -10.39
C HIS A 172 -0.18 -24.29 -9.74
N VAL A 173 -0.10 -24.20 -8.41
CA VAL A 173 -0.30 -22.94 -7.68
C VAL A 173 1.00 -22.17 -7.58
N HIS A 174 0.95 -20.89 -7.91
CA HIS A 174 2.07 -19.97 -7.73
C HIS A 174 2.06 -19.39 -6.31
N CYS A 175 3.25 -19.18 -5.75
CA CYS A 175 3.43 -18.60 -4.43
C CYS A 175 4.15 -17.25 -4.52
N TYR A 176 3.68 -16.27 -3.76
CA TYR A 176 4.38 -15.02 -3.52
C TYR A 176 4.41 -14.68 -2.03
N ARG A 177 5.51 -14.09 -1.57
CA ARG A 177 5.64 -13.53 -0.21
C ARG A 177 5.69 -12.02 -0.31
N ILE A 178 4.84 -11.31 0.41
CA ILE A 178 5.06 -9.87 0.56
C ILE A 178 6.26 -9.64 1.48
N LYS A 179 7.03 -8.58 1.22
CA LYS A 179 7.96 -8.00 2.17
C LYS A 179 7.44 -6.61 2.50
N PHE A 180 6.88 -6.45 3.71
CA PHE A 180 6.43 -5.14 4.16
C PHE A 180 7.61 -4.20 4.44
N GLY A 181 7.31 -2.90 4.47
CA GLY A 181 8.25 -1.83 4.85
C GLY A 181 8.74 -0.98 3.69
N TYR A 182 7.97 -0.91 2.60
CA TYR A 182 8.21 0.07 1.53
C TYR A 182 8.08 1.49 2.09
N TYR A 183 6.96 1.82 2.74
CA TYR A 183 6.71 3.16 3.28
C TYR A 183 7.59 3.52 4.48
N ARG A 184 7.98 2.52 5.29
CA ARG A 184 8.82 2.74 6.48
C ARG A 184 10.23 3.25 6.14
N LEU A 185 10.88 2.67 5.13
CA LEU A 185 12.23 3.10 4.73
C LEU A 185 12.24 4.54 4.17
N LEU A 186 11.12 4.97 3.60
CA LEU A 186 10.95 6.31 3.04
C LEU A 186 10.77 7.35 4.15
N ASN A 187 9.95 7.06 5.17
CA ASN A 187 9.78 7.93 6.34
C ASN A 187 11.09 8.09 7.14
N LEU A 188 11.88 7.02 7.26
CA LEU A 188 13.22 7.08 7.89
C LEU A 188 14.22 7.97 7.11
N GLY A 189 14.05 8.11 5.79
CA GLY A 189 14.81 9.03 4.95
C GLY A 189 14.47 10.51 5.16
N GLN A 190 13.29 10.84 5.71
CA GLN A 190 12.89 12.23 6.00
C GLN A 190 13.72 12.84 7.12
N GLN A 191 13.88 12.11 8.23
CA GLN A 191 14.38 12.70 9.48
C GLN A 191 15.91 12.86 9.53
N ASN A 192 16.65 12.00 8.83
CA ASN A 192 18.12 12.14 8.72
C ASN A 192 18.57 13.40 7.96
N THR A 193 17.65 14.14 7.32
CA THR A 193 17.96 15.40 6.63
C THR A 193 17.50 16.66 7.37
N TYR A 194 16.80 16.55 8.50
CA TYR A 194 16.22 17.70 9.19
C TYR A 194 16.60 17.86 10.67
N ASP A 195 17.16 16.83 11.34
CA ASP A 195 17.55 16.97 12.74
C ASP A 195 18.81 16.16 13.08
N ASN A 196 19.84 16.81 13.63
CA ASN A 196 21.02 16.15 14.20
C ASN A 196 20.74 15.61 15.61
N ASN A 197 19.49 15.66 16.08
CA ASN A 197 19.04 14.99 17.29
C ASN A 197 18.34 13.68 16.92
N ILE A 198 18.86 12.57 17.43
CA ILE A 198 18.34 11.21 17.21
C ILE A 198 16.95 11.12 17.83
N VAL A 199 15.92 11.39 17.04
CA VAL A 199 14.55 10.97 17.34
C VAL A 199 14.49 9.46 17.10
N GLN A 200 14.17 8.68 18.14
CA GLN A 200 13.89 7.25 17.97
C GLN A 200 12.67 7.11 17.05
N VAL A 201 12.90 6.69 15.81
CA VAL A 201 11.84 6.56 14.81
C VAL A 201 11.04 5.29 15.07
N ASN A 202 9.96 5.44 15.84
CA ASN A 202 8.96 4.40 16.10
C ASN A 202 7.66 4.64 15.31
N GLU A 203 7.69 5.40 14.21
CA GLU A 203 6.51 5.53 13.35
C GLU A 203 6.38 4.28 12.47
N LEU A 204 5.63 3.32 13.00
CA LEU A 204 5.10 2.17 12.26
C LEU A 204 4.28 2.67 11.07
N ALA A 205 4.30 1.92 9.97
CA ALA A 205 3.47 2.28 8.83
C ALA A 205 2.00 2.15 9.21
N SER A 206 1.16 3.09 8.77
CA SER A 206 -0.28 2.98 9.04
C SER A 206 -0.86 1.74 8.35
N THR A 207 -1.99 1.23 8.86
CA THR A 207 -2.69 0.11 8.21
C THR A 207 -3.07 0.42 6.76
N GLU A 208 -3.41 1.68 6.44
CA GLU A 208 -3.71 2.11 5.05
C GLU A 208 -2.46 2.01 4.17
N GLN A 209 -1.30 2.46 4.66
CA GLN A 209 -0.03 2.31 3.94
C GLN A 209 0.34 0.84 3.74
N LEU A 210 0.21 -0.01 4.76
CA LEU A 210 0.45 -1.45 4.61
C LEU A 210 -0.55 -2.09 3.63
N ALA A 211 -1.80 -1.65 3.63
CA ALA A 211 -2.81 -2.10 2.66
C ALA A 211 -2.46 -1.66 1.23
N ASP A 212 -1.86 -0.49 1.04
CA ASP A 212 -1.33 -0.05 -0.25
C ASP A 212 -0.11 -0.88 -0.69
N GLU A 213 0.72 -1.37 0.24
CA GLU A 213 1.77 -2.35 -0.09
C GLU A 213 1.17 -3.69 -0.57
N VAL A 214 0.09 -4.16 0.07
CA VAL A 214 -0.66 -5.34 -0.42
C VAL A 214 -1.24 -5.06 -1.80
N LYS A 215 -1.85 -3.90 -2.00
CA LYS A 215 -2.42 -3.49 -3.29
C LYS A 215 -1.36 -3.48 -4.40
N ALA A 216 -0.20 -2.89 -4.12
CA ALA A 216 0.93 -2.88 -5.05
C ALA A 216 1.45 -4.29 -5.34
N ALA A 217 1.48 -5.17 -4.33
CA ALA A 217 1.88 -6.55 -4.52
C ALA A 217 0.91 -7.30 -5.45
N VAL A 218 -0.40 -7.11 -5.26
CA VAL A 218 -1.43 -7.68 -6.13
C VAL A 218 -1.29 -7.17 -7.57
N ILE A 219 -1.03 -5.87 -7.78
CA ILE A 219 -0.75 -5.31 -9.11
C ILE A 219 0.50 -5.95 -9.73
N GLY A 220 1.56 -6.15 -8.94
CA GLY A 220 2.78 -6.83 -9.37
C GLY A 220 2.52 -8.26 -9.86
N ILE A 221 1.67 -9.01 -9.16
CA ILE A 221 1.24 -10.35 -9.56
C ILE A 221 0.37 -10.28 -10.83
N LEU A 222 -0.60 -9.37 -10.90
CA LEU A 222 -1.47 -9.20 -12.07
C LEU A 222 -0.71 -8.84 -13.35
N ASN A 223 0.41 -8.13 -13.23
CA ASN A 223 1.29 -7.83 -14.35
C ASN A 223 2.02 -9.07 -14.90
N ARG A 224 2.17 -10.14 -14.08
CA ARG A 224 2.70 -11.45 -14.51
C ARG A 224 1.59 -12.40 -14.95
N HIS A 225 0.48 -12.38 -14.23
CA HIS A 225 -0.69 -13.26 -14.38
C HIS A 225 -1.95 -12.40 -14.58
N ASN A 226 -2.34 -12.15 -15.82
CA ASN A 226 -3.41 -11.21 -16.13
C ASN A 226 -4.84 -11.80 -15.98
N ASN A 227 -4.93 -13.06 -15.53
CA ASN A 227 -6.16 -13.78 -15.23
C ASN A 227 -5.86 -14.79 -14.10
N LEU A 228 -6.29 -14.51 -12.87
CA LEU A 228 -5.93 -15.34 -11.72
C LEU A 228 -6.99 -15.39 -10.64
N ASN A 229 -6.89 -16.44 -9.82
CA ASN A 229 -7.57 -16.65 -8.56
C ASN A 229 -6.54 -16.52 -7.43
N LEU A 230 -6.61 -15.44 -6.64
CA LEU A 230 -5.70 -15.10 -5.55
C LEU A 230 -6.34 -15.38 -4.20
N MET A 231 -5.63 -16.14 -3.38
CA MET A 231 -5.90 -16.30 -1.96
C MET A 231 -4.87 -15.50 -1.16
N LEU A 232 -5.35 -14.63 -0.28
CA LEU A 232 -4.50 -13.96 0.71
C LEU A 232 -4.37 -14.85 1.95
N ILE A 233 -3.18 -14.96 2.51
CA ILE A 233 -2.95 -15.65 3.80
C ILE A 233 -2.23 -14.67 4.73
N GLY A 234 -2.89 -14.28 5.83
CA GLY A 234 -2.33 -13.35 6.80
C GLY A 234 -2.37 -13.91 8.22
N HIS A 235 -1.28 -13.74 8.96
CA HIS A 235 -1.21 -14.02 10.39
C HIS A 235 -1.41 -12.74 11.22
N GLU A 236 -2.28 -12.77 12.22
CA GLU A 236 -2.48 -11.69 13.20
C GLU A 236 -2.68 -10.30 12.56
N GLY A 237 -1.73 -9.36 12.75
CA GLY A 237 -1.81 -8.01 12.21
C GLY A 237 -1.88 -7.98 10.69
N ALA A 238 -1.20 -8.93 10.02
CA ALA A 238 -1.23 -9.06 8.57
C ALA A 238 -2.64 -9.37 8.03
N ALA A 239 -3.46 -10.08 8.82
CA ALA A 239 -4.84 -10.36 8.46
C ALA A 239 -5.72 -9.10 8.52
N ILE A 240 -5.45 -8.18 9.45
CA ILE A 240 -6.13 -6.88 9.56
C ILE A 240 -5.75 -5.99 8.38
N VAL A 241 -4.46 -5.98 8.00
CA VAL A 241 -3.97 -5.27 6.80
C VAL A 241 -4.66 -5.81 5.54
N ALA A 242 -4.76 -7.14 5.42
CA ALA A 242 -5.46 -7.76 4.30
C ALA A 242 -6.94 -7.35 4.24
N GLU A 243 -7.64 -7.33 5.38
CA GLU A 243 -9.02 -6.84 5.44
C GLU A 243 -9.15 -5.38 5.02
N SER A 244 -8.23 -4.52 5.46
CA SER A 244 -8.18 -3.12 5.01
C SER A 244 -8.01 -3.03 3.50
N PHE A 245 -7.10 -3.82 2.92
CA PHE A 245 -6.92 -3.92 1.46
C PHE A 245 -8.20 -4.41 0.74
N LEU A 246 -8.93 -5.37 1.31
CA LEU A 246 -10.16 -5.91 0.70
C LEU A 246 -11.27 -4.87 0.52
N THR A 247 -11.22 -3.76 1.25
CA THR A 247 -12.16 -2.64 1.05
C THR A 247 -11.89 -1.85 -0.25
N SER A 248 -10.73 -2.05 -0.89
CA SER A 248 -10.32 -1.30 -2.06
C SER A 248 -10.97 -1.77 -3.38
N ASN A 249 -11.11 -0.86 -4.34
CA ASN A 249 -11.68 -1.16 -5.67
C ASN A 249 -10.91 -2.26 -6.42
N ILE A 250 -9.60 -2.42 -6.18
CA ILE A 250 -8.81 -3.49 -6.79
C ILE A 250 -9.24 -4.86 -6.27
N ALA A 251 -9.46 -5.00 -4.96
CA ALA A 251 -9.92 -6.25 -4.38
C ALA A 251 -11.28 -6.68 -4.96
N LYS A 252 -12.17 -5.71 -5.19
CA LYS A 252 -13.50 -5.90 -5.80
C LYS A 252 -13.46 -6.27 -7.29
N SER A 253 -12.33 -6.06 -7.96
CA SER A 253 -12.19 -6.20 -9.41
C SER A 253 -11.83 -7.61 -9.92
N SER A 254 -12.16 -8.65 -9.13
CA SER A 254 -12.29 -10.07 -9.55
C SER A 254 -11.02 -10.93 -9.67
N ALA A 255 -9.97 -10.65 -8.89
CA ALA A 255 -8.83 -11.57 -8.72
C ALA A 255 -8.78 -12.26 -7.35
N ILE A 256 -9.35 -11.64 -6.29
CA ILE A 256 -9.29 -12.17 -4.94
C ILE A 256 -10.48 -13.09 -4.69
N ILE A 257 -10.22 -14.37 -4.40
CA ILE A 257 -11.28 -15.35 -4.13
C ILE A 257 -11.51 -15.53 -2.61
N GLY A 258 -10.56 -15.07 -1.79
CA GLY A 258 -10.73 -15.08 -0.35
C GLY A 258 -9.56 -14.50 0.44
N LEU A 259 -9.73 -14.53 1.76
CA LEU A 259 -8.68 -14.30 2.75
C LEU A 259 -8.71 -15.41 3.80
N LEU A 260 -7.56 -16.03 4.03
CA LEU A 260 -7.33 -16.94 5.16
C LEU A 260 -6.63 -16.18 6.30
N LYS A 261 -7.34 -16.04 7.42
CA LYS A 261 -6.82 -15.41 8.64
C LYS A 261 -6.28 -16.47 9.59
N LEU A 262 -5.00 -16.39 9.94
CA LEU A 262 -4.33 -17.23 10.94
C LEU A 262 -4.20 -16.47 12.27
N LYS A 263 -4.54 -17.11 13.40
CA LYS A 263 -4.38 -16.55 14.75
C LYS A 263 -3.49 -17.42 15.64
N SER A 264 -2.57 -16.81 16.39
CA SER A 264 -1.77 -17.52 17.39
C SER A 264 -2.65 -18.10 18.51
N THR A 265 -2.37 -19.34 18.93
CA THR A 265 -3.06 -19.98 20.04
C THR A 265 -2.32 -19.68 21.34
N GLY A 266 -2.78 -18.66 22.09
CA GLY A 266 -2.28 -18.33 23.42
C GLY A 266 -3.38 -17.79 24.34
N GLN A 267 -3.79 -18.62 25.31
CA GLN A 267 -4.70 -18.32 26.43
C GLN A 267 -6.04 -17.66 26.08
N ASP A 268 -6.94 -18.39 25.41
CA ASP A 268 -8.34 -18.40 25.80
C ASP A 268 -8.98 -19.69 25.28
N ASN A 269 -9.68 -20.40 26.17
CA ASN A 269 -10.46 -21.60 25.85
C ASN A 269 -11.68 -21.23 24.98
N LEU A 270 -11.45 -20.88 23.72
CA LEU A 270 -12.50 -20.68 22.72
C LEU A 270 -12.29 -21.69 21.59
N TYR A 271 -12.52 -22.96 21.93
CA TYR A 271 -12.72 -24.05 20.96
C TYR A 271 -14.07 -23.93 20.20
N THR A 272 -14.72 -22.75 20.23
CA THR A 272 -16.10 -22.58 19.75
C THR A 272 -16.26 -21.88 18.41
N ASP A 273 -15.20 -21.30 17.82
CA ASP A 273 -15.35 -20.49 16.59
C ASP A 273 -14.82 -21.14 15.30
N LEU A 274 -14.50 -22.44 15.33
CA LEU A 274 -14.18 -23.20 14.11
C LEU A 274 -15.40 -23.35 13.16
N ASN A 275 -16.60 -22.99 13.64
CA ASN A 275 -17.85 -22.97 12.87
C ASN A 275 -18.32 -21.56 12.51
N SER A 276 -17.45 -20.54 12.52
CA SER A 276 -17.88 -19.24 11.99
C SER A 276 -18.14 -19.40 10.49
N THR A 277 -19.42 -19.27 10.11
CA THR A 277 -19.86 -19.29 8.71
C THR A 277 -18.98 -18.35 7.90
N PRO A 278 -18.50 -18.76 6.71
CA PRO A 278 -17.73 -17.88 5.85
C PRO A 278 -18.47 -16.55 5.69
N THR A 279 -17.82 -15.46 6.09
CA THR A 279 -18.39 -14.13 5.93
C THR A 279 -18.02 -13.64 4.54
N SER A 280 -19.04 -13.37 3.72
CA SER A 280 -18.86 -12.76 2.40
C SER A 280 -18.58 -11.27 2.57
N PHE A 281 -17.45 -10.81 2.04
CA PHE A 281 -17.16 -9.40 1.84
C PHE A 281 -17.10 -9.15 0.33
N ASP A 282 -18.18 -8.61 -0.25
CA ASP A 282 -18.21 -8.18 -1.67
C ASP A 282 -17.66 -9.28 -2.63
N ASP A 283 -18.30 -10.46 -2.62
CA ASP A 283 -17.90 -11.70 -3.34
C ASP A 283 -16.59 -12.37 -2.91
N THR A 284 -15.86 -11.81 -1.94
CA THR A 284 -14.66 -12.42 -1.34
C THR A 284 -15.04 -13.31 -0.16
N THR A 285 -14.61 -14.57 -0.17
CA THR A 285 -14.86 -15.49 0.95
C THR A 285 -13.77 -15.35 2.02
N VAL A 286 -14.12 -14.84 3.20
CA VAL A 286 -13.17 -14.75 4.33
C VAL A 286 -13.28 -16.00 5.19
N PHE A 287 -12.19 -16.76 5.26
CA PHE A 287 -12.05 -17.94 6.10
C PHE A 287 -11.22 -17.59 7.35
N LYS A 288 -11.73 -17.94 8.53
CA LYS A 288 -11.04 -17.75 9.81
C LYS A 288 -10.58 -19.10 10.32
N LEU A 289 -9.27 -19.29 10.49
CA LEU A 289 -8.71 -20.52 11.07
C LEU A 289 -7.77 -20.18 12.24
N ASN A 290 -7.93 -20.89 13.36
CA ASN A 290 -7.03 -20.77 14.50
C ASN A 290 -5.75 -21.56 14.22
N ALA A 291 -4.61 -20.89 14.11
CA ALA A 291 -3.34 -21.51 13.75
C ALA A 291 -2.19 -20.86 14.53
N GLY A 292 -1.74 -21.55 15.57
CA GLY A 292 -0.57 -21.18 16.37
C GLY A 292 0.77 -21.20 15.60
N PRO A 293 1.86 -20.68 16.21
CA PRO A 293 3.16 -20.40 15.56
C PRO A 293 3.95 -21.61 15.01
N GLN A 294 3.42 -22.83 15.07
CA GLN A 294 4.05 -24.03 14.54
C GLN A 294 3.39 -24.39 13.21
N GLN A 295 3.93 -23.78 12.15
CA GLN A 295 3.24 -23.41 10.92
C GLN A 295 3.11 -24.49 9.84
N VAL A 296 3.63 -25.71 10.00
CA VAL A 296 3.51 -26.74 8.95
C VAL A 296 2.17 -27.47 9.04
N GLY A 297 1.97 -28.33 10.06
CA GLY A 297 0.82 -29.25 10.08
C GLY A 297 -0.56 -28.58 10.16
N LYS A 298 -0.64 -27.34 10.65
CA LYS A 298 -1.90 -26.60 10.76
C LYS A 298 -2.25 -25.82 9.50
N ILE A 299 -1.26 -25.36 8.73
CA ILE A 299 -1.52 -24.83 7.39
C ILE A 299 -1.87 -25.98 6.45
N SER A 300 -1.23 -27.14 6.60
CA SER A 300 -1.64 -28.38 5.94
C SER A 300 -3.08 -28.74 6.27
N ALA A 301 -3.46 -28.72 7.56
CA ALA A 301 -4.82 -29.06 8.01
C ALA A 301 -5.85 -27.99 7.64
N ALA A 302 -5.45 -26.72 7.59
CA ALA A 302 -6.25 -25.61 7.11
C ALA A 302 -6.52 -25.74 5.61
N LEU A 303 -5.48 -25.94 4.81
CA LEU A 303 -5.58 -26.19 3.37
C LEU A 303 -6.40 -27.48 3.11
N ALA A 304 -6.20 -28.53 3.90
CA ALA A 304 -6.98 -29.78 3.80
C ALA A 304 -8.45 -29.62 4.23
N GLN A 305 -8.77 -28.73 5.19
CA GLN A 305 -10.16 -28.35 5.49
C GLN A 305 -10.77 -27.48 4.39
N MET A 306 -9.94 -26.80 3.60
CA MET A 306 -10.38 -26.05 2.43
C MET A 306 -10.56 -26.95 1.18
N ASP A 307 -10.12 -28.22 1.20
CA ASP A 307 -10.35 -29.20 0.12
C ASP A 307 -11.85 -29.51 -0.12
N ASP A 308 -12.70 -29.30 0.88
CA ASP A 308 -14.16 -29.51 0.77
C ASP A 308 -14.88 -28.43 -0.06
N PHE A 309 -14.17 -27.37 -0.49
CA PHE A 309 -14.72 -26.36 -1.39
C PHE A 309 -14.41 -26.75 -2.85
N TRP A 310 -15.46 -26.87 -3.67
CA TRP A 310 -15.43 -27.44 -5.03
C TRP A 310 -14.37 -26.88 -5.99
N TRP A 311 -13.85 -25.66 -5.79
CA TRP A 311 -12.79 -25.07 -6.63
C TRP A 311 -11.36 -25.43 -6.16
N LEU A 312 -11.23 -25.87 -4.91
CA LEU A 312 -10.01 -26.38 -4.30
C LEU A 312 -9.87 -27.88 -4.49
N SER A 313 -10.97 -28.65 -4.55
CA SER A 313 -10.97 -30.11 -4.77
C SER A 313 -10.26 -30.68 -6.04
N ARG A 314 -9.56 -29.84 -6.83
CA ARG A 314 -8.58 -30.22 -7.86
C ARG A 314 -7.15 -29.71 -7.53
N TRP A 315 -6.77 -29.71 -6.26
CA TRP A 315 -5.37 -29.66 -5.81
C TRP A 315 -4.62 -30.91 -6.22
#